data_AF-A0A9E4HAI2-F1
#
_entry.id   AF-A0A9E4HAI2-F1
#
_cell.length_a   1.000
_cell.length_b   1.000
_cell.length_c   1.000
_cell.angle_alpha   90.00
_cell.angle_beta   90.00
_cell.angle_gamma   90.00
#
_symmetry.space_group_name_H-M   'P 1'
#
loop_
_entity.id
_entity.type
_entity.pdbx_description
1 polymer ?
#
loop_
_entity_poly.entity_id
_entity_poly.type
_entity_poly.pdbx_seq_one_letter_code
_entity_poly.pdbx_strand_id
1 'polypeptide(L)'
;MNGIIMGALAGVIVWGMWGSFRLGLLIAVAMFVNLIIAGSVGTAIPLLLRKLKFDPALSSGPIATTFTDVCGFLTFLGLATLTLSWLLD
;
A
#
# COMPACT_ATOMS: atom_id res chain seq x y z
N MET A 1 12.82 -3.70 3.87
CA MET A 1 13.34 -4.52 2.75
C MET A 1 12.23 -4.99 1.82
N ASN A 2 11.19 -5.68 2.32
CA ASN A 2 10.06 -6.14 1.48
C ASN A 2 9.41 -5.04 0.62
N GLY A 3 9.17 -3.85 1.18
CA GLY A 3 8.59 -2.73 0.42
C GLY A 3 9.37 -2.39 -0.85
N ILE A 4 10.70 -2.36 -0.77
CA ILE A 4 11.56 -1.99 -1.90
C ILE A 4 11.49 -3.07 -2.98
N ILE A 5 11.59 -4.34 -2.57
CA ILE A 5 11.56 -5.48 -3.48
C ILE A 5 10.21 -5.57 -4.18
N MET A 6 9.12 -5.53 -3.42
CA MET A 6 7.76 -5.63 -3.96
C MET A 6 7.38 -4.41 -4.80
N GLY A 7 7.79 -3.22 -4.38
CA GLY A 7 7.59 -1.99 -5.16
C GLY A 7 8.32 -2.04 -6.50
N ALA A 8 9.61 -2.42 -6.51
CA ALA A 8 10.38 -2.56 -7.73
C ALA A 8 9.77 -3.61 -8.67
N LEU A 9 9.40 -4.79 -8.15
CA LEU A 9 8.74 -5.85 -8.93
C LEU A 9 7.43 -5.35 -9.55
N ALA A 10 6.55 -4.76 -8.75
CA ALA A 10 5.27 -4.25 -9.23
C ALA A 10 5.45 -3.15 -10.29
N GLY A 11 6.40 -2.23 -10.08
CA GLY A 11 6.70 -1.18 -11.04
C GLY A 11 7.25 -1.70 -12.36
N VAL A 12 8.13 -2.70 -12.33
CA VAL A 12 8.67 -3.36 -13.54
C VAL A 12 7.57 -4.08 -14.31
N ILE A 13 6.69 -4.80 -13.61
CA ILE A 13 5.54 -5.48 -14.23
C ILE A 13 4.63 -4.47 -14.92
N VAL A 14 4.28 -3.39 -14.23
CA VAL A 14 3.40 -2.35 -14.77
C VAL A 14 4.06 -1.62 -15.94
N TRP A 15 5.35 -1.32 -15.85
CA TRP A 15 6.09 -0.74 -16.97
C TRP A 15 6.07 -1.67 -18.20
N GLY A 16 6.27 -2.98 -18.00
CA GLY A 16 6.20 -3.96 -19.09
C GLY A 16 4.82 -4.11 -19.71
N MET A 17 3.76 -3.96 -18.91
CA MET A 17 2.37 -4.10 -19.39
C MET A 17 1.84 -2.87 -20.12
N TRP A 18 2.17 -1.66 -19.64
CA TRP A 18 1.63 -0.39 -20.17
C TRP A 18 2.64 0.40 -21.01
N GLY A 19 3.91 0.01 -21.05
CA GLY A 19 4.98 0.75 -21.73
C GLY A 19 5.33 2.11 -21.10
N SER A 20 4.58 2.56 -20.10
CA SER A 20 4.79 3.83 -19.42
C SER A 20 5.69 3.65 -18.19
N PHE A 21 6.92 4.15 -18.29
CA PHE A 21 7.85 4.20 -17.15
C PHE A 21 7.26 5.02 -16.00
N ARG A 22 6.50 6.08 -16.32
CA ARG A 22 5.89 6.97 -15.34
C ARG A 22 4.87 6.25 -14.47
N LEU A 23 4.02 5.44 -15.11
CA LEU A 23 3.02 4.62 -14.44
C LEU A 23 3.68 3.52 -13.60
N GLY A 24 4.73 2.87 -14.13
CA GLY A 24 5.52 1.89 -13.40
C GLY A 24 6.17 2.48 -12.14
N LEU A 25 6.79 3.65 -12.23
CA LEU A 25 7.39 4.34 -11.08
C LEU A 25 6.35 4.72 -10.04
N LEU A 26 5.18 5.21 -10.48
CA LEU A 26 4.07 5.55 -9.60
C LEU A 26 3.61 4.34 -8.78
N ILE A 27 3.42 3.21 -9.43
CA ILE A 27 3.03 1.96 -8.76
C ILE A 27 4.12 1.48 -7.80
N ALA A 28 5.39 1.57 -8.19
CA ALA A 28 6.50 1.19 -7.32
C ALA A 28 6.51 1.98 -6.01
N VAL A 29 6.35 3.30 -6.10
CA VAL A 29 6.29 4.18 -4.93
C VAL A 29 5.03 3.92 -4.11
N ALA A 30 3.87 3.78 -4.74
CA ALA A 30 2.62 3.48 -4.06
C ALA A 30 2.70 2.15 -3.28
N MET A 31 3.25 1.10 -3.90
CA MET A 31 3.46 -0.20 -3.27
C MET A 31 4.46 -0.14 -2.11
N PHE A 32 5.55 0.60 -2.27
CA PHE A 32 6.53 0.80 -1.20
C PHE A 32 5.88 1.43 0.04
N VAL A 33 5.12 2.51 -0.15
CA VAL A 33 4.40 3.19 0.94
C VAL A 33 3.34 2.28 1.54
N ASN A 34 2.58 1.55 0.73
CA ASN A 34 1.56 0.62 1.21
C ASN A 34 2.17 -0.46 2.13
N LEU A 35 3.35 -1.00 1.80
CA LEU A 35 4.03 -2.00 2.64
C LEU A 35 4.56 -1.42 3.96
N ILE A 36 4.95 -0.13 4.00
CA ILE A 36 5.31 0.54 5.25
C ILE A 36 4.08 0.63 6.17
N ILE A 37 2.94 1.03 5.59
CA ILE A 37 1.67 1.12 6.32
C ILE A 37 1.26 -0.27 6.80
N ALA A 38 1.28 -1.29 5.93
CA ALA A 38 0.93 -2.66 6.29
C ALA A 38 1.77 -3.22 7.44
N GLY A 39 3.09 -2.98 7.44
CA GLY A 39 3.96 -3.39 8.56
C GLY A 39 3.62 -2.68 9.87
N SER A 40 3.23 -1.41 9.80
CA SER A 40 2.80 -0.62 10.96
C SER A 40 1.46 -1.12 11.51
N VAL A 41 0.49 -1.33 10.62
CA VAL A 41 -0.88 -1.78 10.92
C VAL A 41 -0.88 -3.20 11.48
N GLY A 42 -0.02 -4.08 10.96
CA GLY A 42 0.11 -5.46 11.41
C GLY A 42 0.49 -5.60 12.89
N THR A 43 1.11 -4.57 13.49
CA THR A 43 1.39 -4.52 14.93
C THR A 43 0.42 -3.61 15.68
N ALA A 44 0.02 -2.48 15.08
CA ALA A 44 -0.86 -1.51 15.72
C ALA A 44 -2.29 -2.03 15.93
N ILE A 45 -2.88 -2.73 14.96
CA ILE A 45 -4.28 -3.21 15.04
C ILE A 45 -4.47 -4.23 16.17
N PRO A 46 -3.65 -5.30 16.30
CA PRO A 46 -3.79 -6.23 17.43
C PRO A 46 -3.64 -5.55 18.79
N LEU A 47 -2.70 -4.60 18.91
CA LEU A 47 -2.47 -3.85 20.15
C LEU A 47 -3.65 -2.93 20.49
N LEU A 48 -4.24 -2.27 19.48
CA LEU A 48 -5.40 -1.39 19.65
C LEU A 48 -6.64 -2.20 20.07
N LEU A 49 -6.89 -3.35 19.42
CA LEU A 49 -7.99 -4.25 19.76
C LEU A 49 -7.86 -4.76 21.20
N ARG A 50 -6.65 -5.15 21.61
CA ARG A 50 -6.37 -5.57 23.00
C ARG A 50 -6.66 -4.46 24.01
N LYS A 51 -6.30 -3.20 23.70
CA LYS A 51 -6.63 -2.04 24.56
C LYS A 51 -8.13 -1.78 24.66
N LEU A 52 -8.86 -2.04 23.58
CA LEU A 52 -10.32 -1.90 23.51
C LEU A 52 -11.08 -3.12 24.06
N LYS A 53 -10.38 -4.12 24.63
CA LYS A 53 -10.93 -5.38 25.14
C LYS A 53 -11.63 -6.26 24.08
N PHE A 54 -11.37 -6.03 22.80
CA PHE A 54 -11.78 -6.94 21.72
C PHE A 54 -10.78 -8.07 21.56
N ASP A 55 -11.26 -9.27 21.19
CA ASP A 55 -10.41 -10.42 20.92
C ASP A 55 -9.64 -10.23 19.59
N PRO A 56 -8.30 -10.04 19.63
CA PRO A 56 -7.50 -9.84 18.43
C PRO A 56 -7.46 -11.10 17.57
N ALA A 57 -7.58 -12.31 18.14
CA ALA A 57 -7.44 -13.55 17.40
C ALA A 57 -8.59 -13.73 16.38
N LEU A 58 -9.79 -13.27 16.72
CA LEU A 58 -10.97 -13.35 15.86
C LEU A 58 -11.10 -12.15 14.90
N SER A 59 -10.68 -10.96 15.33
CA SER A 59 -11.02 -9.72 14.62
C SER A 59 -9.86 -9.03 13.91
N SER A 60 -8.60 -9.31 14.28
CA SER A 60 -7.46 -8.55 13.78
C SER A 60 -7.18 -8.77 12.29
N GLY A 61 -7.44 -9.97 11.76
CA GLY A 61 -7.20 -10.29 10.35
C GLY A 61 -8.02 -9.41 9.39
N PRO A 62 -9.37 -9.55 9.38
CA PRO A 62 -10.23 -8.77 8.51
C PRO A 62 -10.12 -7.25 8.72
N ILE A 63 -9.94 -6.79 9.97
CA ILE A 63 -9.78 -5.36 10.27
C ILE A 63 -8.44 -4.84 9.74
N ALA A 64 -7.36 -5.59 9.91
CA ALA A 64 -6.05 -5.18 9.40
C ALA A 64 -6.06 -5.14 7.87
N THR A 65 -6.61 -6.15 7.19
CA THR A 65 -6.65 -6.18 5.72
C THR A 65 -7.50 -5.04 5.16
N THR A 66 -8.68 -4.79 5.72
CA THR A 66 -9.52 -3.66 5.28
C THR A 66 -8.84 -2.31 5.50
N PHE A 67 -8.16 -2.12 6.63
CA PHE A 67 -7.40 -0.90 6.87
C PHE A 67 -6.26 -0.74 5.86
N THR A 68 -5.49 -1.81 5.60
CA THR A 68 -4.43 -1.77 4.59
C THR A 68 -4.97 -1.58 3.18
N ASP A 69 -6.15 -2.12 2.85
CA ASP A 69 -6.78 -1.94 1.54
C ASP A 69 -7.16 -0.48 1.33
N VAL A 70 -7.82 0.15 2.31
CA VAL A 70 -8.18 1.57 2.25
C VAL A 70 -6.93 2.45 2.14
N CYS A 71 -5.93 2.22 2.99
CA CYS A 71 -4.68 2.98 2.93
C CYS A 71 -3.93 2.79 1.61
N GLY A 72 -3.86 1.56 1.10
CA GLY A 72 -3.22 1.24 -0.17
C GLY A 72 -3.92 1.93 -1.34
N PHE A 73 -5.26 1.89 -1.36
CA PHE A 73 -6.06 2.56 -2.38
C PHE A 73 -5.87 4.08 -2.33
N LEU A 74 -5.97 4.68 -1.14
CA LEU A 74 -5.75 6.11 -0.94
C LEU A 74 -4.34 6.55 -1.32
N THR A 75 -3.33 5.73 -1.01
CA THR A 75 -1.94 6.01 -1.37
C THR A 75 -1.78 6.03 -2.89
N PHE A 76 -2.30 5.02 -3.58
CA PHE A 76 -2.23 4.96 -5.03
C PHE A 76 -2.99 6.11 -5.70
N LEU A 77 -4.26 6.34 -5.35
CA LEU A 77 -5.07 7.40 -5.94
C LEU A 77 -4.53 8.79 -5.57
N GLY A 78 -4.08 8.98 -4.34
CA GLY A 78 -3.49 10.23 -3.86
C GLY A 78 -2.22 10.57 -4.64
N LEU A 79 -1.30 9.61 -4.79
CA LEU A 79 -0.10 9.80 -5.60
C LEU A 79 -0.44 10.06 -7.07
N ALA A 80 -1.36 9.28 -7.66
CA ALA A 80 -1.83 9.50 -9.03
C ALA A 80 -2.43 10.90 -9.25
N THR A 81 -3.18 11.41 -8.26
CA THR A 81 -3.76 12.75 -8.32
C THR A 81 -2.67 13.83 -8.23
N LEU A 82 -1.70 13.66 -7.32
CA LEU A 82 -0.61 14.61 -7.14
C LEU A 82 0.35 14.66 -8.34
N THR A 83 0.58 13.52 -8.99
CA THR A 83 1.46 13.41 -10.16
C THR A 83 0.69 13.39 -11.48
N LEU A 84 -0.58 13.81 -11.49
CA LEU A 84 -1.46 13.67 -12.64
C LEU A 84 -0.91 14.36 -13.88
N SER A 85 -0.42 15.59 -13.75
CA SER A 85 0.20 16.33 -14.85
C SER A 85 1.39 15.57 -15.44
N TRP A 86 2.33 15.16 -14.59
CA TRP A 86 3.50 14.40 -15.00
C TRP A 86 3.16 13.04 -15.62
N LEU A 87 2.06 12.41 -15.20
CA LEU A 87 1.63 11.12 -15.73
C LEU A 87 1.06 11.23 -17.16
N LEU A 88 0.47 12.39 -17.49
CA LEU A 88 -0.20 12.65 -18.76
C LEU A 88 0.69 13.33 -19.81
N ASP A 89 1.75 14.01 -19.39
CA ASP A 89 2.83 14.52 -20.26
C ASP A 89 3.60 13.37 -20.96
#